data_AF-A0A7Y9E3R6-F1
#
_entry.id   AF-A0A7Y9E3R6-F1
#
_cell.length_a   1.000
_cell.length_b   1.000
_cell.length_c   1.000
_cell.angle_alpha   90.00
_cell.angle_beta   90.00
_cell.angle_gamma   90.00
#
_symmetry.space_group_name_H-M   'P 1'
#
loop_
_entity.id
_entity.type
_entity.pdbx_description
1 polymer ?
#
loop_
_entity_poly.entity_id
_entity_poly.type
_entity_poly.pdbx_seq_one_letter_code
_entity_poly.pdbx_strand_id
1 'polypeptide(L)' 'MFASRYMPCRRCGASLERSERAGHECSLERLLDYQMFQLREEVAGFEHCFWGHLDSAYGRFEVWEAARRVRE' A
#
# COMPACT_ATOMS: atom_id res chain seq x y z
N MET A 1 -3.96 9.88 -32.31
CA MET A 1 -3.99 9.24 -30.98
C MET A 1 -5.27 9.72 -30.29
N PHE A 2 -6.25 8.84 -30.07
CA PHE A 2 -7.49 9.22 -29.39
C PHE A 2 -7.23 9.34 -27.90
N ALA A 3 -7.51 10.51 -27.33
CA ALA A 3 -7.33 10.72 -25.91
C ALA A 3 -8.48 10.04 -25.14
N SER A 4 -8.17 9.22 -24.13
CA SER A 4 -9.20 8.60 -23.30
C SER A 4 -10.16 9.66 -22.75
N ARG A 5 -11.46 9.39 -22.86
CA ARG A 5 -12.55 10.23 -22.33
C ARG A 5 -12.53 10.26 -20.80
N TYR A 6 -12.07 9.17 -20.18
CA TYR A 6 -11.92 9.03 -18.74
C TYR A 6 -10.46 9.09 -18.31
N MET A 7 -10.19 9.79 -17.22
CA MET A 7 -8.87 9.87 -16.59
C MET A 7 -8.99 9.67 -15.09
N PRO A 8 -8.01 8.97 -14.46
CA PRO A 8 -8.04 8.79 -13.02
C PRO A 8 -7.74 10.11 -12.29
N CYS A 9 -8.51 10.38 -11.23
CA CYS A 9 -8.14 11.35 -10.23
C CYS A 9 -6.86 10.90 -9.54
N ARG A 10 -5.82 11.73 -9.56
CA ARG A 10 -4.52 11.40 -8.93
C ARG A 10 -4.58 11.35 -7.40
N ARG A 11 -5.66 11.83 -6.79
CA ARG A 11 -5.83 11.89 -5.33
C ARG A 11 -6.62 10.70 -4.78
N CYS A 12 -7.73 10.31 -5.42
CA CYS A 12 -8.63 9.26 -4.92
C CYS A 12 -8.88 8.12 -5.92
N GLY A 13 -8.19 8.11 -7.07
CA GLY A 13 -8.35 7.06 -8.09
C GLY A 13 -9.72 7.01 -8.78
N ALA A 14 -10.62 7.96 -8.54
CA ALA A 14 -11.89 8.04 -9.26
C ALA A 14 -11.67 8.14 -10.77
N SER A 15 -12.37 7.33 -11.56
CA SER A 15 -12.37 7.46 -13.02
C SER A 15 -13.35 8.58 -13.38
N LEU A 16 -12.82 9.70 -13.85
CA LEU A 16 -13.61 10.91 -14.12
C LEU A 16 -13.66 11.17 -15.62
N GLU A 17 -14.80 11.62 -16.13
CA GLU A 17 -14.82 12.22 -17.46
C GLU A 17 -13.98 13.51 -17.45
N ARG A 18 -13.34 13.83 -18.58
CA ARG A 18 -12.49 15.04 -18.68
C ARG A 18 -13.17 16.33 -18.23
N SER A 19 -14.46 16.50 -18.55
CA SER A 19 -15.26 17.68 -18.19
C SER A 19 -15.54 17.77 -16.69
N GLU A 20 -15.67 16.65 -16.00
CA GLU A 20 -16.03 16.56 -14.58
C GLU A 20 -14.84 16.84 -13.65
N ARG A 21 -13.61 16.79 -14.19
CA ARG A 21 -12.38 16.89 -13.39
C ARG A 21 -12.28 18.19 -12.59
N ALA A 22 -12.74 19.31 -13.13
CA ALA A 22 -12.64 20.62 -12.48
C ALA A 22 -13.58 20.75 -11.28
N GLY A 23 -14.73 20.06 -11.29
CA GLY A 23 -15.73 20.08 -10.22
C GLY A 23 -15.66 18.86 -9.28
N HIS A 24 -14.71 17.96 -9.50
CA HIS A 24 -14.62 16.74 -8.71
C HIS A 24 -14.10 17.02 -7.29
N GLU A 25 -14.90 16.64 -6.30
CA GLU A 25 -14.51 16.56 -4.90
C GLU A 25 -14.27 15.09 -4.51
N CYS A 26 -13.14 14.83 -3.85
CA CYS A 26 -12.82 13.49 -3.37
C CYS A 26 -13.58 13.23 -2.06
N SER A 27 -14.43 12.20 -2.04
CA SER A 27 -14.98 11.71 -0.76
C SER A 27 -13.88 11.07 0.09
N LEU A 28 -14.01 11.20 1.42
CA LEU A 28 -13.06 10.61 2.36
C LEU A 28 -13.00 9.08 2.21
N GLU A 29 -14.15 8.42 2.11
CA GLU A 29 -14.25 6.97 1.91
C GLU A 29 -13.42 6.50 0.72
N ARG A 30 -13.59 7.15 -0.45
CA ARG A 30 -12.86 6.77 -1.66
C ARG A 30 -11.37 7.12 -1.59
N LEU A 31 -11.01 8.19 -0.88
CA LEU A 31 -9.61 8.50 -0.61
C LEU A 31 -8.95 7.39 0.21
N LEU A 32 -9.62 6.90 1.25
CA LEU A 32 -9.12 5.82 2.10
C LEU A 32 -8.97 4.51 1.30
N ASP A 33 -9.97 4.15 0.51
CA ASP A 33 -9.89 2.97 -0.37
C ASP A 33 -8.70 3.05 -1.32
N TYR A 34 -8.49 4.23 -1.92
CA TYR A 34 -7.39 4.45 -2.84
C TYR A 34 -6.03 4.36 -2.14
N GLN A 35 -5.90 4.95 -0.95
CA GLN A 35 -4.67 4.85 -0.14
C GLN A 35 -4.39 3.41 0.27
N MET A 36 -5.41 2.67 0.72
CA MET A 36 -5.27 1.25 1.06
C MET A 36 -4.85 0.43 -0.15
N PHE A 37 -5.42 0.71 -1.33
CA PHE A 37 -5.02 0.05 -2.56
C PHE A 37 -3.55 0.32 -2.92
N GLN A 38 -3.11 1.58 -2.83
CA GLN A 38 -1.70 1.94 -3.12
C GLN A 38 -0.71 1.27 -2.17
N LEU A 39 -1.09 1.05 -0.90
CA LEU A 39 -0.22 0.40 0.10
C LEU A 39 -0.10 -1.11 -0.08
N ARG A 40 -0.96 -1.77 -0.87
CA ARG A 40 -0.96 -3.25 -0.97
C ARG A 40 0.37 -3.81 -1.46
N GLU A 41 0.93 -3.23 -2.51
CA GLU A 41 2.21 -3.68 -3.07
C GLU A 41 3.37 -3.41 -2.11
N GLU A 42 3.33 -2.29 -1.39
CA GLU A 42 4.35 -1.95 -0.39
C GLU A 42 4.29 -2.92 0.80
N VAL A 43 3.09 -3.22 1.31
CA VAL A 43 2.89 -4.21 2.37
C VAL A 43 3.34 -5.60 1.92
N ALA A 44 2.95 -6.04 0.72
CA ALA A 44 3.36 -7.35 0.20
C ALA A 44 4.88 -7.45 0.03
N GLY A 45 5.53 -6.38 -0.47
CA GLY A 45 6.98 -6.31 -0.58
C GLY A 45 7.67 -6.33 0.78
N PHE A 46 7.15 -5.59 1.75
CA PHE A 46 7.63 -5.62 3.13
C PHE A 46 7.51 -7.01 3.74
N GLU A 47 6.34 -7.65 3.65
CA GLU A 47 6.10 -9.00 4.18
C GLU A 47 7.07 -10.01 3.55
N HIS A 48 7.30 -9.93 2.24
CA HIS A 48 8.27 -10.79 1.56
C HIS A 48 9.68 -10.62 2.13
N CYS A 49 10.15 -9.37 2.26
CA CYS A 49 11.46 -9.08 2.85
C CYS A 49 11.56 -9.52 4.31
N PHE A 50 10.50 -9.28 5.09
CA PHE A 50 10.43 -9.64 6.50
C PHE A 50 10.53 -11.16 6.68
N TRP A 51 9.73 -11.94 5.95
CA TRP A 51 9.81 -13.40 6.01
C TRP A 51 11.16 -13.91 5.51
N GLY A 52 11.69 -13.35 4.43
CA GLY A 52 13.03 -13.68 3.96
C GLY A 52 14.12 -13.43 5.01
N HIS A 53 14.01 -12.35 5.77
CA HIS A 53 14.90 -12.07 6.90
C HIS A 53 14.73 -13.09 8.03
N LEU A 54 13.50 -13.39 8.45
CA LEU A 54 13.23 -14.37 9.51
C LEU A 54 13.70 -15.78 9.15
N ASP A 55 13.69 -16.13 7.86
CA ASP A 55 14.20 -17.41 7.35
C ASP A 55 15.73 -17.44 7.23
N SER A 56 16.41 -16.32 7.39
CA SER A 56 17.88 -16.28 7.45
C SER A 56 18.41 -16.81 8.78
N ALA A 57 19.68 -17.23 8.80
CA ALA A 57 20.33 -17.66 10.04
C ALA A 57 20.37 -16.53 11.09
N TYR A 58 20.55 -15.29 10.63
CA TYR A 58 20.62 -14.11 11.48
C TYR A 58 19.24 -13.74 12.05
N GLY A 59 18.20 -13.71 11.22
CA GLY A 59 16.83 -13.46 11.70
C GLY A 59 16.33 -14.51 12.69
N ARG A 60 16.64 -15.80 12.47
CA ARG A 60 16.34 -16.85 13.47
C ARG A 60 17.04 -16.63 14.81
N PHE A 61 18.29 -16.13 14.77
CA PHE A 61 19.02 -15.80 15.99
C PHE A 61 18.37 -14.63 16.74
N GLU A 62 17.98 -13.55 16.03
CA GLU A 62 17.27 -12.41 16.63
C GLU A 62 15.94 -12.83 17.28
N VAL A 63 15.16 -13.70 16.62
CA VAL A 63 13.91 -14.24 17.19
C VAL A 63 14.19 -15.05 18.45
N TRP A 64 15.21 -15.92 18.43
CA TRP A 64 15.60 -16.71 19.60
C TRP A 64 16.03 -15.82 20.77
N GLU A 65 16.80 -14.77 20.50
CA GLU A 65 17.24 -13.81 21.52
C GLU A 65 16.05 -13.04 22.10
N ALA A 66 15.18 -12.50 21.25
CA ALA A 66 13.99 -11.77 21.67
C ALA A 66 13.07 -12.63 22.54
N ALA A 67 12.87 -13.90 22.17
CA ALA A 67 12.05 -14.84 22.94
C ALA A 67 12.60 -15.12 24.34
N ARG A 68 13.92 -14.97 24.55
CA ARG A 68 14.56 -15.11 25.87
C ARG A 68 14.36 -13.86 26.72
N ARG A 69 14.54 -12.68 26.15
CA ARG A 69 14.36 -11.39 26.85
C ARG A 69 12.93 -11.17 27.37
N VAL A 70 11.93 -11.71 26.69
CA VAL A 70 10.51 -11.61 27.11
C VAL A 70 10.16 -12.56 28.28
N ARG A 71 10.98 -13.59 28.51
CA ARG A 71 10.74 -14.61 29.55
C ARG A 71 11.46 -14.32 30.87
N GLU A 72 12.33 -13.32 30.91
CA GLU A 72 12.96 -12.78 32.11
C GLU A 72 12.06 -11.71 32.75
#